data_AF-A0A846C114-F1
#
_entry.id   AF-A0A846C114-F1
#
_cell.length_a   1.000
_cell.length_b   1.000
_cell.length_c   1.000
_cell.angle_alpha   90.00
_cell.angle_beta   90.00
_cell.angle_gamma   90.00
#
_symmetry.space_group_name_H-M   'P 1'
#
loop_
_entity.id
_entity.type
_entity.pdbx_description
1 polymer ?
#
loop_
_entity_poly.entity_id
_entity_poly.type
_entity_poly.pdbx_seq_one_letter_code
_entity_poly.pdbx_strand_id
1 'polypeptide(L)' 'GKSELVSLFEVFDADDPKIKEKKMLTKTNFEKACLLYYQRRFSKAAQLFKDVLNILPEDKITQIYLKRCSEPC' A
#
# COMPACT_ATOMS: atom_id res chain seq x y z
N GLY A 1 -19.33 -12.88 -6.62
CA GLY A 1 -18.84 -11.98 -5.56
C GLY A 1 -17.35 -11.75 -5.70
N LYS A 2 -16.95 -10.66 -6.36
CA LYS A 2 -15.59 -10.09 -6.40
C LYS A 2 -15.68 -8.61 -6.79
N SER A 3 -16.57 -7.84 -6.13
CA SER A 3 -16.99 -6.53 -6.66
C SER A 3 -16.86 -5.37 -5.68
N GLU A 4 -16.30 -5.56 -4.48
CA GLU A 4 -16.22 -4.46 -3.49
C GLU A 4 -14.87 -3.71 -3.46
N LEU A 5 -13.82 -4.24 -4.09
CA LEU A 5 -12.51 -3.55 -4.16
C LEU A 5 -12.41 -2.52 -5.29
N VAL A 6 -13.32 -2.58 -6.27
CA VAL A 6 -13.25 -1.76 -7.49
C VAL A 6 -14.00 -0.43 -7.32
N SER A 7 -15.05 -0.38 -6.51
CA SER A 7 -15.94 0.80 -6.45
C SER A 7 -15.46 1.96 -5.58
N LEU A 8 -14.38 1.83 -4.80
CA LEU A 8 -13.84 2.98 -4.03
C LEU A 8 -12.95 3.89 -4.88
N PHE A 9 -12.54 3.47 -6.08
CA PHE A 9 -11.59 4.19 -6.93
C PHE A 9 -12.17 4.71 -8.26
N GLU A 10 -13.45 4.47 -8.56
CA GLU A 10 -14.10 4.92 -9.81
C GLU A 10 -14.51 6.41 -9.81
N VAL A 11 -14.16 7.19 -8.78
CA VAL A 11 -14.51 8.62 -8.67
C VAL A 11 -13.25 9.50 -8.61
N PHE A 12 -12.23 9.28 -9.44
CA PHE A 12 -11.07 10.20 -9.49
C PHE A 12 -10.49 10.36 -10.89
N ASP A 13 -11.36 10.54 -11.89
CA ASP A 13 -10.95 10.89 -13.26
C ASP A 13 -10.79 12.42 -13.49
N ALA A 14 -10.76 13.22 -12.41
CA ALA A 14 -10.69 14.69 -12.50
C ALA A 14 -9.58 15.34 -11.64
N ASP A 15 -8.49 14.62 -11.34
CA ASP A 15 -7.36 15.19 -10.61
C ASP A 15 -6.04 15.11 -11.39
N ASP A 16 -5.26 16.18 -11.22
CA ASP A 16 -3.94 16.48 -11.78
C ASP A 16 -3.07 15.21 -11.96
N PRO A 17 -2.40 15.00 -13.12
CA PRO A 17 -1.66 13.77 -13.42
C PRO A 17 -0.61 13.40 -12.36
N LYS A 18 -0.10 14.39 -11.62
CA LYS A 18 0.83 14.19 -10.49
C LYS A 18 0.20 13.47 -9.30
N ILE A 19 -1.12 13.60 -9.08
CA ILE A 19 -1.85 12.93 -8.02
C ILE A 19 -2.18 11.48 -8.43
N LYS A 20 -2.49 11.26 -9.71
CA LYS A 20 -2.77 9.92 -10.26
C LYS A 20 -1.55 9.00 -10.18
N GLU A 21 -0.37 9.50 -10.52
CA GLU A 21 0.87 8.73 -10.46
C GLU A 21 1.25 8.36 -9.02
N LYS A 22 1.15 9.32 -8.08
CA LYS A 22 1.38 9.07 -6.65
C LYS A 22 0.40 8.04 -6.08
N LYS A 23 -0.89 8.12 -6.44
CA LYS A 23 -1.93 7.16 -6.02
C LYS A 23 -1.73 5.76 -6.62
N MET A 24 -1.26 5.66 -7.87
CA MET A 24 -0.97 4.37 -8.50
C MET A 24 0.31 3.72 -7.98
N LEU A 25 1.34 4.51 -7.70
CA LEU A 25 2.61 4.02 -7.18
C LEU A 25 2.45 3.49 -5.75
N THR A 26 1.69 4.18 -4.91
CA THR A 26 1.38 3.71 -3.54
C THR A 26 0.53 2.45 -3.56
N LYS A 27 -0.51 2.38 -4.41
CA LYS A 27 -1.31 1.16 -4.59
C LYS A 27 -0.47 -0.05 -5.01
N THR A 28 0.36 0.13 -6.04
CA THR A 28 1.21 -0.94 -6.57
C THR A 28 2.23 -1.43 -5.54
N ASN A 29 2.86 -0.51 -4.80
CA ASN A 29 3.85 -0.87 -3.77
C ASN A 29 3.19 -1.52 -2.55
N PHE A 30 2.00 -1.07 -2.16
CA PHE A 30 1.23 -1.66 -1.07
C PHE A 30 0.80 -3.10 -1.39
N GLU A 31 0.29 -3.36 -2.61
CA GLU A 31 -0.08 -4.72 -3.04
C GLU A 31 1.12 -5.66 -3.07
N LYS A 32 2.28 -5.19 -3.59
CA LYS A 32 3.54 -5.96 -3.57
C LYS A 32 4.02 -6.23 -2.14
N ALA A 33 3.90 -5.25 -1.25
CA ALA A 33 4.27 -5.40 0.16
C ALA A 33 3.42 -6.46 0.86
N CYS A 34 2.10 -6.44 0.63
CA CYS A 34 1.19 -7.47 1.11
C CYS A 34 1.56 -8.86 0.58
N LEU A 35 1.85 -9.00 -0.72
CA LEU A 35 2.27 -10.28 -1.29
C LEU A 35 3.54 -10.82 -0.61
N LEU A 36 4.54 -9.97 -0.39
CA LEU A 36 5.78 -10.34 0.31
C LEU A 36 5.52 -10.69 1.78
N TYR A 37 4.62 -9.98 2.46
CA TYR A 37 4.20 -10.28 3.82
C TYR A 37 3.58 -11.69 3.92
N TYR A 38 2.67 -12.04 3.01
CA TYR A 38 2.07 -13.38 2.97
C TYR A 38 3.10 -14.47 2.62
N GLN A 39 4.16 -14.14 1.89
CA GLN A 39 5.30 -15.02 1.64
C GLN A 39 6.29 -15.10 2.81
N ARG A 40 5.98 -14.52 3.98
CA ARG A 40 6.86 -14.40 5.16
C ARG A 40 8.18 -13.66 4.87
N ARG A 41 8.23 -12.85 3.80
CA ARG A 41 9.39 -12.01 3.44
C ARG A 41 9.28 -10.64 4.11
N PHE A 42 9.23 -10.63 5.43
CA PHE A 42 8.93 -9.45 6.23
C PHE A 42 9.90 -8.29 6.00
N SER A 43 11.20 -8.55 5.83
CA SER A 43 12.19 -7.50 5.55
C SER A 43 11.92 -6.75 4.25
N LYS A 44 11.53 -7.47 3.18
CA LYS A 44 11.20 -6.86 1.88
C LYS A 44 9.84 -6.18 1.91
N ALA A 45 8.86 -6.78 2.60
CA ALA A 45 7.56 -6.16 2.80
C ALA A 45 7.68 -4.84 3.57
N ALA A 46 8.47 -4.80 4.64
CA ALA A 46 8.72 -3.62 5.45
C ALA A 46 9.34 -2.47 4.65
N GLN A 47 10.29 -2.76 3.73
CA GLN A 47 10.85 -1.72 2.86
C GLN A 47 9.76 -1.06 1.99
N LEU A 48 8.92 -1.87 1.33
CA LEU A 48 7.85 -1.34 0.49
C LEU A 48 6.78 -0.60 1.30
N PHE A 49 6.43 -1.07 2.51
CA PHE A 49 5.51 -0.33 3.38
C PHE A 49 6.09 1.03 3.81
N LYS A 50 7.41 1.12 4.06
CA LYS A 50 8.07 2.42 4.31
C LYS A 50 8.02 3.33 3.09
N ASP A 51 8.23 2.80 1.89
CA ASP A 51 8.12 3.60 0.65
C ASP A 51 6.70 4.13 0.44
N VAL A 52 5.68 3.34 0.78
CA VAL A 52 4.27 3.80 0.75
C VAL A 52 4.04 4.90 1.79
N LEU A 53 4.56 4.77 3.02
CA LEU A 53 4.44 5.80 4.06
C LEU A 53 5.24 7.07 3.77
N ASN A 54 6.32 7.00 2.99
CA ASN A 54 7.02 8.20 2.52
C ASN A 54 6.14 9.06 1.61
N ILE A 55 5.18 8.44 0.89
CA ILE A 55 4.25 9.13 -0.01
C ILE A 55 2.93 9.47 0.70
N LEU A 56 2.44 8.55 1.53
CA LEU A 56 1.20 8.65 2.31
C LEU A 56 1.49 8.36 3.79
N PRO A 57 2.11 9.30 4.52
CA PRO A 57 2.49 9.09 5.93
C PRO A 57 1.27 8.85 6.83
N GLU A 58 0.09 9.33 6.44
CA GLU A 58 -1.17 9.19 7.18
C GLU A 58 -1.87 7.82 6.97
N ASP A 59 -1.35 6.96 6.09
CA ASP A 59 -1.94 5.65 5.79
C ASP A 59 -1.79 4.68 6.97
N LYS A 60 -2.80 4.66 7.84
CA LYS A 60 -2.80 3.85 9.07
C LYS A 60 -2.68 2.35 8.79
N ILE A 61 -3.22 1.87 7.67
CA ILE A 61 -3.16 0.44 7.32
C ILE A 61 -1.71 0.04 7.03
N THR A 62 -1.01 0.84 6.23
CA THR A 62 0.41 0.65 5.92
C THR A 62 1.27 0.70 7.17
N GLN A 63 0.99 1.60 8.12
CA GLN A 63 1.68 1.64 9.41
C GLN A 63 1.48 0.35 10.23
N ILE A 64 0.25 -0.18 10.28
CA ILE A 64 -0.06 -1.44 10.98
C ILE A 64 0.71 -2.61 10.35
N TYR A 65 0.68 -2.73 9.03
CA TYR A 65 1.39 -3.80 8.33
C TYR A 65 2.91 -3.69 8.49
N LEU A 66 3.47 -2.48 8.44
CA LEU A 66 4.88 -2.24 8.71
C LEU A 66 5.27 -2.68 10.14
N LYS A 67 4.45 -2.33 11.14
CA LYS A 67 4.66 -2.75 12.53
C LYS A 67 4.65 -4.28 12.64
N ARG A 68 3.66 -4.95 12.03
CA ARG A 68 3.58 -6.41 12.00
C ARG A 68 4.76 -7.09 11.32
N CYS A 69 5.41 -6.44 10.35
CA CYS A 69 6.65 -6.96 9.75
C CYS A 69 7.85 -6.91 10.70
N SER A 70 7.80 -6.06 11.73
CA SER A 70 8.91 -5.84 12.68
C SER A 70 8.65 -6.44 14.06
N GLU A 71 7.46 -7.01 14.30
CA GLU A 71 7.20 -7.77 15.52
C GLU A 71 7.91 -9.14 15.41
N PRO A 72 8.88 -9.44 16.29
CA PRO A 72 9.45 -10.77 16.36
C PRO A 72 8.34 -11.75 16.76
N CYS A 73 8.24 -12.86 16.03
CA CYS A 73 7.42 -14.00 16.43
C CYS A 73 7.80 -14.50 17.82
#